data_AF-A0A509EI36-F1
#
_entry.id   AF-A0A509EI36-F1
#
_cell.length_a   1.000
_cell.length_b   1.000
_cell.length_c   1.000
_cell.angle_alpha   90.00
_cell.angle_beta   90.00
_cell.angle_gamma   90.00
#
_symmetry.space_group_name_H-M   'P 1'
#
loop_
_entity.id
_entity.type
_entity.pdbx_description
1 polymer ?
#
loop_
_entity_poly.entity_id
_entity_poly.type
_entity_poly.pdbx_seq_one_letter_code
_entity_poly.pdbx_strand_id
1 'polypeptide(L)' 'MIAGHGQWRSAGGRLRAEPTRLVLIVAEDRPETRAALDAIRDAYKAAFAQEAVGLVLSPACASFR' A
#
# COMPACT_ATOMS: atom_id res chain seq x y z
N MET A 1 8.08 -6.24 -8.24
CA MET A 1 8.01 -5.18 -7.20
C MET A 1 8.89 -4.02 -7.63
N ILE A 2 8.42 -2.79 -7.43
CA ILE A 2 9.15 -1.58 -7.82
C ILE A 2 9.85 -1.03 -6.59
N ALA A 3 11.14 -0.69 -6.70
CA ALA A 3 11.87 -0.03 -5.61
C ALA A 3 11.55 1.46 -5.57
N GLY A 4 11.42 2.03 -4.38
CA GLY A 4 11.14 3.45 -4.19
C GLY A 4 11.79 4.02 -2.94
N HIS A 5 11.71 5.35 -2.81
CA HIS A 5 12.06 6.09 -1.60
C HIS A 5 10.76 6.65 -1.05
N GLY A 6 10.27 6.05 0.04
CA GLY A 6 9.02 6.46 0.66
C GLY A 6 9.25 7.52 1.72
N GLN A 7 8.23 8.33 1.94
CA GLN A 7 8.15 9.23 3.08
C GLN A 7 6.78 9.11 3.74
N TRP A 8 6.76 9.07 5.06
CA TRP A 8 5.53 9.03 5.84
C TRP A 8 5.70 9.74 7.18
N ARG A 9 4.58 10.16 7.76
CA ARG A 9 4.57 10.85 9.06
C ARG A 9 4.28 9.82 10.15
N SER A 10 5.20 9.66 11.10
CA SER A 10 4.99 8.78 12.26
C SER A 10 3.90 9.29 13.19
N ALA A 11 3.38 8.44 14.07
CA ALA A 11 2.41 8.84 15.08
C ALA A 11 2.89 10.04 15.93
N GLY A 12 4.20 10.12 16.22
CA GLY A 12 4.83 11.26 16.88
C GLY A 12 5.07 12.51 16.00
N GLY A 13 4.44 12.60 14.82
CA GLY A 13 4.50 13.77 13.94
C GLY A 13 5.75 13.92 13.08
N ARG A 14 6.82 13.18 13.36
CA ARG A 14 8.10 13.26 12.62
C ARG A 14 8.01 12.56 11.26
N LEU A 15 8.48 13.24 10.21
CA LEU A 15 8.62 12.68 8.87
C LEU A 15 9.73 11.62 8.86
N ARG A 16 9.44 10.42 8.39
CA ARG A 16 10.38 9.34 8.15
C ARG A 16 10.61 9.21 6.64
N ALA A 17 11.85 8.96 6.26
CA ALA A 17 12.21 8.58 4.91
C ALA A 17 12.87 7.20 4.97
N GLU A 18 12.42 6.27 4.13
CA GLU A 18 12.94 4.91 4.13
C GLU A 18 12.91 4.29 2.72
N PRO A 19 13.79 3.32 2.42
CA PRO A 19 13.64 2.48 1.24
C PRO A 19 12.29 1.75 1.29
N THR A 20 11.54 1.79 0.19
CA THR A 20 10.23 1.12 0.10
C THR A 20 10.17 0.17 -1.09
N ARG A 21 9.12 -0.66 -1.07
CA ARG A 21 8.72 -1.52 -2.18
C ARG A 21 7.26 -1.24 -2.50
N LEU A 22 6.98 -1.05 -3.78
CA LEU A 22 5.62 -0.88 -4.27
C LEU A 22 5.14 -2.18 -4.91
N VAL A 23 3.92 -2.57 -4.55
CA VAL A 23 3.16 -3.65 -5.18
C VAL A 23 2.01 -2.99 -5.94
N LEU A 24 1.98 -3.20 -7.25
CA LEU A 24 0.88 -2.75 -8.09
C LEU A 24 -0.11 -3.90 -8.25
N ILE A 25 -1.35 -3.65 -7.89
CA ILE A 25 -2.47 -4.60 -8.03
C ILE A 25 -3.46 -3.97 -9.00
N VAL A 26 -3.81 -4.71 -10.04
CA VAL A 26 -4.87 -4.34 -10.97
C VAL A 26 -6.06 -5.23 -10.67
N ALA A 27 -7.16 -4.61 -10.26
CA ALA A 27 -8.39 -5.30 -9.89
C ALA A 27 -9.58 -4.38 -10.18
N GLU A 28 -10.76 -4.99 -10.30
CA GLU A 28 -12.00 -4.23 -10.38
C GLU A 28 -12.26 -3.48 -9.07
N ASP A 29 -12.76 -2.25 -9.18
CA ASP A 29 -13.13 -1.44 -8.03
C ASP A 29 -14.47 -1.90 -7.43
N ARG A 30 -14.37 -2.92 -6.57
CA ARG A 30 -15.50 -3.47 -5.81
C ARG A 30 -15.26 -3.34 -4.30
N PRO A 31 -16.34 -3.30 -3.48
CA PRO A 31 -16.20 -3.28 -2.03
C PRO A 31 -15.31 -4.41 -1.49
N GLU A 32 -15.39 -5.60 -2.08
CA GLU A 32 -14.58 -6.75 -1.66
C GLU A 32 -13.09 -6.54 -1.95
N THR A 33 -12.75 -5.92 -3.09
CA THR A 33 -11.37 -5.56 -3.44
C THR A 33 -10.79 -4.58 -2.41
N ARG A 34 -11.57 -3.57 -2.01
CA ARG A 34 -11.14 -2.58 -1.01
C ARG A 34 -10.93 -3.23 0.35
N ALA A 35 -11.85 -4.09 0.78
CA ALA A 35 -11.72 -4.85 2.02
C ALA A 35 -10.48 -5.76 2.02
N ALA A 36 -10.20 -6.43 0.90
CA ALA A 36 -9.00 -7.26 0.76
C ALA A 36 -7.70 -6.44 0.82
N LEU A 37 -7.67 -5.24 0.22
CA LEU A 37 -6.52 -4.35 0.28
C LEU A 37 -6.26 -3.86 1.72
N ASP A 38 -7.30 -3.54 2.48
CA ASP A 38 -7.15 -3.16 3.89
C ASP A 38 -6.68 -4.34 4.74
N ALA A 39 -7.22 -5.54 4.52
CA ALA A 39 -6.75 -6.75 5.20
C ALA A 39 -5.26 -7.03 4.93
N ILE A 40 -4.79 -6.85 3.69
CA ILE A 40 -3.37 -6.97 3.34
C ILE A 40 -2.53 -5.95 4.11
N ARG A 41 -2.98 -4.70 4.20
CA ARG A 41 -2.25 -3.64 4.92
C ARG A 41 -2.13 -3.96 6.40
N ASP A 42 -3.19 -4.43 7.03
CA ASP A 42 -3.18 -4.76 8.46
C ASP A 42 -2.34 -6.00 8.75
N ALA A 43 -2.41 -7.03 7.90
CA ALA A 43 -1.51 -8.18 7.97
C ALA A 43 -0.03 -7.76 7.85
N TYR A 44 0.27 -6.84 6.93
CA TYR A 44 1.64 -6.35 6.74
C TYR A 44 2.14 -5.55 7.95
N LYS A 45 1.31 -4.66 8.51
CA LYS A 45 1.64 -3.92 9.74
C LYS A 45 1.97 -4.87 10.89
N ALA A 46 1.15 -5.89 11.08
CA ALA A 46 1.34 -6.89 12.14
C ALA A 46 2.61 -7.72 11.93
N ALA A 47 2.85 -8.22 10.72
CA ALA A 47 3.98 -9.10 10.43
C ALA A 47 5.34 -8.39 10.52
N PHE A 48 5.40 -7.08 10.22
CA PHE A 48 6.65 -6.32 10.12
C PHE A 48 6.78 -5.20 11.15
N ALA A 49 5.87 -5.14 12.13
CA ALA A 49 5.80 -4.06 13.13
C ALA A 49 5.84 -2.65 12.52
N GLN A 50 5.17 -2.47 11.38
CA GLN A 50 5.10 -1.20 10.67
C GLN A 50 3.98 -0.32 11.22
N GLU A 51 4.27 0.96 11.43
CA GLU A 51 3.25 1.93 11.88
C GLU A 51 2.22 2.25 10.76
N ALA A 52 2.66 2.23 9.50
CA ALA A 52 1.83 2.62 8.37
C ALA A 52 2.18 1.84 7.10
N VAL A 53 1.16 1.59 6.26
CA VAL A 53 1.30 1.05 4.91
C VAL A 53 0.46 1.93 3.98
N GLY A 54 1.12 2.57 3.02
CA GLY A 54 0.49 3.47 2.06
C GLY A 54 -0.41 2.73 1.08
N LEU A 55 -1.51 3.37 0.68
CA LEU A 55 -2.42 2.88 -0.35
C LEU A 55 -2.74 4.03 -1.29
N VAL A 56 -2.57 3.81 -2.59
CA VAL A 56 -2.97 4.73 -3.65
C VAL A 56 -3.88 3.97 -4.59
N LEU A 57 -5.07 4.52 -4.83
CA LEU A 57 -6.06 3.96 -5.76
C LEU A 57 -6.22 4.92 -6.92
N SER A 58 -6.15 4.39 -8.14
CA SER A 58 -6.34 5.18 -9.36
C SER A 58 -7.07 4.31 -10.39
N PRO A 59 -8.16 4.81 -11.00
CA PRO A 59 -8.79 4.14 -12.13
C PRO A 59 -7.82 4.02 -13.30
N ALA A 60 -7.78 2.86 -13.95
CA ALA A 60 -6.97 2.63 -15.13
C ALA A 60 -7.66 1.64 -16.08
N CYS A 61 -7.46 1.82 -17.39
CA CYS A 61 -7.78 0.78 -18.35
C CYS A 61 -6.69 -0.30 -18.31
N ALA A 62 -7.10 -1.57 -18.20
CA ALA A 62 -6.18 -2.70 -18.23
C ALA A 62 -6.74 -3.80 -19.14
N SER A 63 -5.84 -4.49 -19.84
CA SER A 63 -6.14 -5.67 -20.63
C SER A 63 -5.09 -6.72 -20.36
N PHE A 64 -5.55 -7.90 -19.98
CA PHE A 64 -4.73 -9.10 -19.84
C PHE A 64 -5.08 -9.99 -21.02
N ARG A 65 -4.11 -10.19 -21.93
CA ARG A 65 -4.25 -11.17 -23.01
C ARG A 65 -3.90 -12.55 -22.49
#